data_AF-A0A270P5T3-F1
#
_entry.id   AF-A0A270P5T3-F1
#
_cell.length_a   1.000
_cell.length_b   1.000
_cell.length_c   1.000
_cell.angle_alpha   90.00
_cell.angle_beta   90.00
_cell.angle_gamma   90.00
#
_symmetry.space_group_name_H-M   'P 1'
#
loop_
_entity.id
_entity.type
_entity.pdbx_description
1 polymer ?
#
loop_
_entity_poly.entity_id
_entity_poly.type
_entity_poly.pdbx_seq_one_letter_code
_entity_poly.pdbx_strand_id
1 'polypeptide(L)'
;MSTFAVFGMSENWAREEAKENTNTYKMDNGKMVERTIVEWEQAVEAEVARIMAGKKCVRLSPMFDAPQYAQKFMEMARSSIVCRDLKIRTKAVLVDAKNKPILNAKTGVPKVGFADWAPEKSHAA
;
A
#
# COMPACT_ATOMS: atom_id res chain seq x y z
N MET A 1 13.90 15.01 -11.79
CA MET A 1 12.61 14.42 -12.20
C MET A 1 11.93 13.89 -10.94
N SER A 2 10.83 14.49 -10.54
CA SER A 2 10.01 13.99 -9.42
C SER A 2 9.21 12.80 -9.92
N THR A 3 9.22 11.69 -9.17
CA THR A 3 8.50 10.48 -9.57
C THR A 3 7.30 10.27 -8.67
N PHE A 4 6.14 10.00 -9.25
CA PHE A 4 4.85 9.86 -8.58
C PHE A 4 4.38 8.41 -8.62
N ALA A 5 3.75 7.93 -7.56
CA ALA A 5 3.10 6.63 -7.55
C ALA A 5 1.88 6.64 -6.63
N VAL A 6 0.93 5.78 -6.92
CA VAL A 6 -0.28 5.59 -6.13
C VAL A 6 -0.03 4.52 -5.08
N PHE A 7 -0.25 4.88 -3.84
CA PHE A 7 -0.22 3.99 -2.68
C PHE A 7 -1.63 3.83 -2.13
N GLY A 8 -1.92 2.66 -1.57
CA GLY A 8 -3.18 2.38 -0.90
C GLY A 8 -3.27 0.90 -0.59
N MET A 9 -4.50 0.39 -0.47
CA MET A 9 -4.76 -1.03 -0.34
C MET A 9 -5.89 -1.42 -1.30
N SER A 10 -5.70 -2.48 -2.07
CA SER A 10 -6.72 -3.06 -2.94
C SER A 10 -7.05 -4.48 -2.51
N GLU A 11 -8.30 -4.89 -2.74
CA GLU A 11 -8.74 -6.26 -2.45
C GLU A 11 -7.91 -7.30 -3.20
N ASN A 12 -7.59 -7.06 -4.48
CA ASN A 12 -6.77 -7.98 -5.27
C ASN A 12 -5.40 -8.20 -4.64
N TRP A 13 -4.73 -7.11 -4.21
CA TRP A 13 -3.42 -7.23 -3.57
C TRP A 13 -3.55 -7.95 -2.22
N ALA A 14 -4.57 -7.61 -1.43
CA ALA A 14 -4.83 -8.26 -0.16
C ALA A 14 -5.10 -9.77 -0.32
N ARG A 15 -5.80 -10.18 -1.38
CA ARG A 15 -6.08 -11.58 -1.69
C ARG A 15 -4.82 -12.36 -2.07
N GLU A 16 -3.95 -11.80 -2.90
CA GLU A 16 -2.70 -12.47 -3.24
C GLU A 16 -1.77 -12.59 -2.01
N GLU A 17 -1.63 -11.52 -1.23
CA GLU A 17 -0.87 -11.56 0.04
C GLU A 17 -1.48 -12.57 1.03
N ALA A 18 -2.81 -12.64 1.13
CA ALA A 18 -3.49 -13.59 2.00
C ALA A 18 -3.26 -15.04 1.54
N LYS A 19 -3.31 -15.33 0.24
CA LYS A 19 -3.03 -16.67 -0.28
C LYS A 19 -1.60 -17.11 0.01
N GLU A 20 -0.62 -16.22 -0.12
CA GLU A 20 0.78 -16.52 0.15
C GLU A 20 1.06 -16.78 1.64
N ASN A 21 0.37 -16.05 2.53
CA ASN A 21 0.61 -16.12 3.97
C ASN A 21 -0.34 -17.08 4.72
N THR A 22 -1.44 -17.50 4.10
CA THR A 22 -2.39 -18.43 4.73
C THR A 22 -1.86 -19.85 4.65
N ASN A 23 -1.48 -20.38 5.81
CA ASN A 23 -0.97 -21.74 5.93
C ASN A 23 -2.01 -22.77 5.45
N THR A 24 -1.58 -23.78 4.71
CA THR A 24 -2.40 -24.92 4.29
C THR A 24 -2.73 -25.87 5.44
N TYR A 25 -2.05 -25.78 6.58
CA TYR A 25 -2.27 -26.66 7.72
C TYR A 25 -3.01 -25.95 8.86
N LYS A 26 -3.88 -26.68 9.55
CA LYS A 26 -4.51 -26.28 10.82
C LYS A 26 -4.06 -27.21 11.95
N MET A 27 -4.00 -26.68 13.17
CA MET A 27 -3.89 -27.51 14.37
C MET A 27 -5.28 -28.00 14.73
N ASP A 28 -5.47 -29.32 14.71
CA ASP A 28 -6.67 -29.98 15.21
C ASP A 28 -6.28 -30.98 16.28
N ASN A 29 -6.77 -30.77 17.50
CA ASN A 29 -6.51 -31.61 18.67
C ASN A 29 -5.00 -31.93 18.91
N GLY A 30 -4.13 -30.94 18.68
CA GLY A 30 -2.67 -31.06 18.84
C GLY A 30 -1.93 -31.74 17.67
N LYS A 31 -2.63 -32.11 16.59
CA LYS A 31 -2.01 -32.61 15.35
C LYS A 31 -2.15 -31.58 14.24
N MET A 32 -1.11 -31.45 13.42
CA MET A 32 -1.20 -30.69 12.17
C MET A 32 -1.97 -31.51 11.14
N VAL A 33 -3.12 -31.00 10.72
CA VAL A 33 -3.97 -31.58 9.68
C VAL A 33 -4.01 -30.59 8.52
N GLU A 34 -3.93 -31.10 7.29
CA GLU A 34 -4.10 -30.28 6.09
C GLU A 34 -5.53 -29.74 6.02
N ARG A 35 -5.67 -28.44 5.76
CA ARG A 35 -6.96 -27.81 5.53
C ARG A 35 -7.53 -28.34 4.22
N THR A 36 -8.83 -28.57 4.21
CA THR A 36 -9.52 -28.75 2.92
C THR A 36 -9.43 -27.46 2.10
N ILE A 37 -9.61 -27.56 0.78
CA ILE A 37 -9.61 -26.40 -0.12
C ILE A 37 -10.62 -25.35 0.36
N VAL A 38 -11.82 -25.76 0.75
CA VAL A 38 -12.89 -24.87 1.23
C VAL A 38 -12.49 -24.16 2.53
N GLU A 39 -11.90 -24.89 3.48
CA GLU A 39 -11.44 -24.29 4.75
C GLU A 39 -10.28 -23.32 4.54
N TRP A 40 -9.40 -23.63 3.58
CA TRP A 40 -8.30 -22.73 3.23
C TRP A 40 -8.82 -21.47 2.56
N GLU A 41 -9.76 -21.57 1.61
CA GLU A 41 -10.39 -20.40 0.99
C GLU A 41 -11.09 -19.50 2.02
N GLN A 42 -11.80 -20.09 2.99
CA GLN A 42 -12.41 -19.33 4.08
C GLN A 42 -11.37 -18.62 4.96
N ALA A 43 -10.25 -19.29 5.26
CA ALA A 43 -9.15 -18.68 6.00
C ALA A 43 -8.49 -17.53 5.21
N VAL A 44 -8.34 -17.68 3.89
CA VAL A 44 -7.85 -16.63 3.00
C VAL A 44 -8.80 -15.44 3.02
N GLU A 45 -10.11 -15.62 2.85
CA GLU A 45 -11.06 -14.50 2.86
C GLU A 45 -11.11 -13.78 4.22
N ALA A 46 -10.98 -14.51 5.34
CA ALA A 46 -10.85 -13.90 6.66
C ALA A 46 -9.56 -13.07 6.78
N GLU A 47 -8.46 -13.55 6.21
CA GLU A 47 -7.18 -12.85 6.18
C GLU A 47 -7.22 -11.63 5.25
N VAL A 48 -7.90 -11.72 4.12
CA VAL A 48 -8.18 -10.57 3.23
C VAL A 48 -8.93 -9.49 3.99
N ALA A 49 -10.01 -9.86 4.69
CA ALA A 49 -10.77 -8.92 5.49
C ALA A 49 -9.89 -8.26 6.58
N ARG A 50 -8.99 -9.03 7.20
CA ARG A 50 -8.02 -8.52 8.19
C ARG A 50 -7.02 -7.53 7.58
N ILE A 51 -6.46 -7.84 6.40
CA ILE A 51 -5.52 -6.95 5.69
C ILE A 51 -6.23 -5.67 5.22
N MET A 52 -7.45 -5.82 4.69
CA MET A 52 -8.29 -4.71 4.26
C MET A 52 -8.76 -3.84 5.43
N ALA A 53 -8.95 -4.39 6.63
CA ALA A 53 -9.23 -3.60 7.84
C ALA A 53 -7.97 -2.96 8.48
N GLY A 54 -6.78 -3.39 8.07
CA GLY A 54 -5.52 -2.90 8.60
C GLY A 54 -5.17 -1.47 8.19
N LYS A 55 -3.97 -1.01 8.57
CA LYS A 55 -3.42 0.31 8.18
C LYS A 55 -2.34 0.24 7.09
N LYS A 56 -1.92 -0.97 6.71
CA LYS A 56 -0.90 -1.19 5.68
C LYS A 56 -1.37 -0.57 4.37
N CYS A 57 -0.48 0.18 3.72
CA CYS A 57 -0.65 0.72 2.37
C CYS A 57 0.59 0.34 1.56
N VAL A 58 0.37 -0.17 0.37
CA VAL A 58 1.41 -0.62 -0.57
C VAL A 58 1.35 0.21 -1.84
N ARG A 59 2.41 0.15 -2.66
CA ARG A 59 2.40 0.79 -3.97
C ARG A 59 1.55 -0.05 -4.93
N LEU A 60 0.48 0.52 -5.44
CA LEU A 60 -0.47 -0.15 -6.34
C LEU A 60 -0.21 0.15 -7.82
N SER A 61 0.46 1.27 -8.12
CA SER A 61 0.76 1.67 -9.49
C SER A 61 2.25 1.53 -9.83
N PRO A 62 2.61 1.53 -11.13
CA PRO A 62 3.96 1.86 -11.55
C PRO A 62 4.33 3.30 -11.16
N MET A 63 5.59 3.63 -11.37
CA MET A 63 6.13 4.96 -11.20
C MET A 63 5.77 5.81 -12.42
N PHE A 64 5.16 6.98 -12.19
CA PHE A 64 4.78 7.94 -13.21
C PHE A 64 5.67 9.18 -13.14
N ASP A 65 5.87 9.83 -14.28
CA ASP A 65 6.66 11.06 -14.36
C ASP A 65 5.88 12.31 -13.96
N ALA A 66 4.55 12.23 -13.94
CA ALA A 66 3.68 13.36 -13.66
C ALA A 66 2.45 12.98 -12.80
N PRO A 67 1.98 13.88 -11.93
CA PRO A 67 0.91 13.58 -10.97
C PRO A 67 -0.44 13.33 -11.65
N GLN A 68 -0.72 13.96 -12.80
CA GLN A 68 -1.97 13.76 -13.52
C GLN A 68 -2.17 12.31 -14.01
N TYR A 69 -1.09 11.58 -14.30
CA TYR A 69 -1.18 10.16 -14.65
C TYR A 69 -1.51 9.30 -13.42
N ALA A 70 -0.94 9.64 -12.26
CA ALA A 70 -1.28 9.00 -10.99
C ALA A 70 -2.73 9.29 -10.57
N GLN A 71 -3.24 10.50 -10.82
CA GLN A 71 -4.65 10.86 -10.60
C GLN A 71 -5.59 10.03 -11.47
N LYS A 72 -5.34 9.94 -12.77
CA LYS A 72 -6.13 9.10 -13.69
C LYS A 72 -6.13 7.62 -13.27
N PHE A 73 -4.98 7.12 -12.81
CA PHE A 73 -4.89 5.76 -12.27
C PHE A 73 -5.78 5.60 -11.02
N MET A 74 -5.77 6.57 -10.11
CA MET A 74 -6.63 6.53 -8.92
C MET A 74 -8.12 6.56 -9.28
N GLU A 75 -8.52 7.38 -10.25
CA GLU A 75 -9.91 7.45 -10.73
C GLU A 75 -10.35 6.09 -11.28
N MET A 76 -9.54 5.50 -12.15
CA MET A 76 -9.80 4.17 -12.71
C MET A 76 -9.82 3.07 -11.63
N ALA A 77 -8.90 3.13 -10.66
CA ALA A 77 -8.86 2.16 -9.58
C ALA A 77 -10.13 2.24 -8.71
N ARG A 78 -10.62 3.45 -8.42
CA ARG A 78 -11.87 3.65 -7.65
C ARG A 78 -13.11 3.14 -8.39
N SER A 79 -13.14 3.23 -9.72
CA SER A 79 -14.29 2.74 -10.50
C SER A 79 -14.28 1.22 -10.68
N SER A 80 -13.09 0.61 -10.75
CA SER A 80 -12.96 -0.78 -11.21
C SER A 80 -12.78 -1.80 -10.08
N ILE A 81 -12.23 -1.41 -8.93
CA ILE A 81 -11.87 -2.33 -7.86
C ILE A 81 -12.11 -1.74 -6.47
N VAL A 82 -12.29 -2.61 -5.47
CA VAL A 82 -12.39 -2.18 -4.07
C VAL A 82 -11.01 -1.72 -3.58
N CYS A 83 -10.89 -0.43 -3.32
CA CYS A 83 -9.67 0.21 -2.82
C CYS A 83 -9.95 1.09 -1.61
N ARG A 84 -8.97 1.18 -0.70
CA ARG A 84 -8.94 2.18 0.38
C ARG A 84 -7.64 2.96 0.41
N ASP A 85 -7.71 4.13 1.05
CA ASP A 85 -6.57 5.00 1.35
C ASP A 85 -5.68 5.32 0.13
N LEU A 86 -6.28 5.39 -1.06
CA LEU A 86 -5.57 5.75 -2.28
C LEU A 86 -5.00 7.17 -2.17
N LYS A 87 -3.68 7.28 -2.26
CA LYS A 87 -2.91 8.52 -2.16
C LYS A 87 -1.78 8.53 -3.19
N ILE A 88 -1.53 9.69 -3.78
CA ILE A 88 -0.34 9.90 -4.58
C ILE A 88 0.82 10.20 -3.63
N ARG A 89 1.95 9.52 -3.84
CA ARG A 89 3.19 9.80 -3.14
C ARG A 89 4.28 10.13 -4.15
N THR A 90 5.18 11.02 -3.76
CA THR A 90 6.35 11.38 -4.57
C THR A 90 7.63 11.17 -3.80
N LYS A 91 8.74 10.96 -4.52
CA LYS A 91 10.07 10.91 -3.90
C LYS A 91 10.43 12.29 -3.36
N ALA A 92 10.54 12.41 -2.05
CA ALA A 92 10.88 13.64 -1.35
C ALA A 92 11.80 13.35 -0.16
N VAL A 93 12.43 14.39 0.37
CA VAL A 93 13.13 14.33 1.65
C VAL A 93 12.12 14.07 2.75
N LEU A 94 12.31 13.00 3.52
CA LEU A 94 11.44 12.67 4.64
C LEU A 94 11.70 13.68 5.77
N VAL A 95 10.62 14.28 6.26
CA VAL A 95 10.65 15.21 7.38
C VAL A 95 10.05 14.57 8.63
N ASP A 96 10.52 15.01 9.79
CA ASP A 96 9.95 14.65 11.08
C ASP A 96 8.64 15.42 11.36
N ALA A 97 8.01 15.15 12.50
CA ALA A 97 6.80 15.86 12.94
C ALA A 97 6.98 17.37 13.14
N LYS A 98 8.22 17.87 13.20
CA LYS A 98 8.60 19.28 13.34
C LYS A 98 9.07 19.88 12.01
N ASN A 99 8.80 19.22 10.88
CA ASN A 99 9.23 19.61 9.54
C ASN A 99 10.76 19.67 9.35
N LYS A 100 11.55 18.98 10.17
CA LYS A 100 13.00 18.90 10.01
C LYS A 100 13.37 17.67 9.18
N PRO A 101 14.33 17.75 8.24
CA PRO A 101 14.79 16.60 7.48
C PRO A 101 15.29 15.48 8.39
N ILE A 102 14.81 14.26 8.17
CA ILE A 102 15.32 13.08 8.84
C ILE A 102 16.68 12.75 8.23
N LEU A 103 17.75 12.98 8.98
CA LEU A 103 19.11 12.68 8.54
C LEU A 103 19.45 11.21 8.78
N ASN A 104 20.22 10.63 7.86
CA ASN A 104 20.80 9.31 8.08
C ASN A 104 21.97 9.42 9.07
N ALA A 105 21.88 8.73 10.21
CA ALA A 105 22.89 8.79 11.27
C ALA A 105 24.31 8.41 10.80
N LYS A 106 24.45 7.62 9.73
CA LYS A 106 25.77 7.21 9.20
C LYS A 106 26.38 8.19 8.21
N THR A 107 25.54 8.83 7.38
CA THR A 107 26.01 9.61 6.22
C THR A 107 25.73 11.10 6.34
N GLY A 108 24.95 11.53 7.35
CA GLY A 108 24.59 12.94 7.56
C GLY A 108 23.67 13.53 6.48
N VAL A 109 23.36 12.79 5.40
CA VAL A 109 22.49 13.26 4.33
C VAL A 109 21.01 13.06 4.67
N PRO A 110 20.12 13.94 4.18
CA PRO A 110 18.68 13.77 4.32
C PRO A 110 18.19 12.47 3.68
N LYS A 111 17.34 11.75 4.41
CA LYS A 111 16.75 10.50 3.95
C LYS A 111 15.67 10.80 2.91
N VAL A 112 15.86 10.30 1.70
CA VAL A 112 14.88 10.38 0.62
C VAL A 112 13.95 9.16 0.68
N GLY A 113 12.65 9.38 0.59
CA GLY A 113 11.63 8.34 0.58
C GLY A 113 10.35 8.82 -0.11
N PHE A 114 9.26 8.07 0.06
CA PHE A 114 7.96 8.49 -0.45
C PHE A 114 7.22 9.31 0.60
N ALA A 115 6.85 10.54 0.24
CA ALA A 115 5.98 11.40 1.03
C ALA A 115 4.63 11.61 0.32
N ASP A 116 3.58 11.87 1.09
CA ASP A 116 2.25 12.19 0.55
C ASP A 116 2.36 13.45 -0.33
N TRP A 117 1.89 13.36 -1.58
CA TRP A 117 1.88 14.47 -2.51
C TRP A 117 0.56 15.23 -2.38
N ALA A 118 0.64 16.55 -2.20
CA ALA A 118 -0.49 17.45 -2.30
C ALA A 118 -0.34 18.29 -3.57
N PRO A 119 -1.44 18.54 -4.33
CA PRO A 119 -1.39 19.51 -5.41
C PRO A 119 -1.01 20.86 -4.80
N GLU A 120 0.02 21.51 -5.36
CA GLU A 120 0.27 22.90 -5.03
C GLU A 120 -1.01 23.68 -5.34
N LYS A 121 -1.52 24.45 -4.37
CA LYS A 121 -2.55 25.44 -4.65
C LYS A 121 -1.91 26.47 -5.56
N SER A 122 -2.02 26.27 -6.87
CA SER A 122 -1.61 27.29 -7.83
C SER A 122 -2.39 28.55 -7.48
N HIS A 123 -1.68 29.61 -7.13
CA HIS A 123 -2.24 30.96 -7.14
C HIS A 123 -2.93 31.15 -8.49
N ALA A 124 -4.26 31.25 -8.47
CA ALA A 124 -4.98 31.89 -9.56
C ALA A 124 -4.50 33.34 -9.56
N ALA A 125 -3.68 33.69 -10.53
CA ALA A 125 -3.35 35.06 -10.88
C ALA A 125 -4.44 35.60 -11.81
#